data_AF-A0AAV5Q1D5-F1
#
_entry.id   AF-A0AAV5Q1D5-F1
#
_cell.length_a   1.000
_cell.length_b   1.000
_cell.length_c   1.000
_cell.angle_alpha   90.00
_cell.angle_beta   90.00
_cell.angle_gamma   90.00
#
_symmetry.space_group_name_H-M   'P 1'
#
loop_
_entity.id
_entity.type
_entity.pdbx_description
1 polymer ?
#
loop_
_entity_poly.entity_id
_entity_poly.type
_entity_poly.pdbx_seq_one_letter_code
_entity_poly.pdbx_strand_id
1 'polypeptide(L)'
;MSNDLNLKKSWNPKLLKNREKVWKREQQLLADYKEEQQHKAGVEQQRERGELLSLRSKGLSSKSRTGWMYNSPKEAGDQNSDVLLGKKKISSNAIAPKKEASRFDKVVKATAAVEKAHMSTDDTLDKNDPLYTIKLQEQKDKEKMAKLAKLKRLKEQSSRSSSSHPRHRERDRHHRSSKSHRDTHSRHKGQN
;
A
#
# COMPACT_ATOMS: atom_id res chain seq x y z
N MET A 1 -1.66 50.55 33.28
CA MET A 1 -0.79 49.59 32.54
C MET A 1 -1.04 49.81 31.05
N SER A 2 -0.07 50.37 30.33
CA SER A 2 -0.24 50.79 28.94
C SER A 2 -0.32 49.58 28.01
N ASN A 3 -1.43 49.46 27.29
CA ASN A 3 -1.67 48.42 26.30
C ASN A 3 -0.76 48.67 25.08
N ASP A 4 0.08 47.69 24.70
CA ASP A 4 0.96 47.79 23.53
C ASP A 4 0.13 47.93 22.24
N LEU A 5 0.19 49.12 21.62
CA LEU A 5 -0.53 49.44 20.39
C LEU A 5 -0.24 48.45 19.26
N ASN A 6 0.95 47.85 19.26
CA ASN A 6 1.37 46.91 18.24
C ASN A 6 0.55 45.62 18.26
N LEU A 7 -0.02 45.23 19.40
CA LEU A 7 -0.88 44.04 19.49
C LEU A 7 -2.22 44.22 18.74
N LYS A 8 -2.59 45.47 18.41
CA LYS A 8 -3.75 45.78 17.56
C LYS A 8 -3.44 45.70 16.07
N LYS A 9 -2.18 45.48 15.67
CA LYS A 9 -1.76 45.44 14.28
C LYS A 9 -1.71 43.99 13.78
N SER A 10 -2.32 43.74 12.63
CA SER A 10 -2.45 42.40 12.03
C SER A 10 -1.12 41.80 11.57
N TRP A 11 -0.10 42.61 11.32
CA TRP A 11 1.23 42.16 10.89
C TRP A 11 2.17 41.80 12.05
N ASN A 12 1.80 42.08 13.30
CA ASN A 12 2.68 41.84 14.45
C ASN A 12 2.90 40.34 14.68
N PRO A 13 4.15 39.84 14.68
CA PRO A 13 4.43 38.40 14.86
C PRO A 13 4.07 37.88 16.25
N LYS A 14 4.01 38.77 17.25
CA LYS A 14 3.65 38.41 18.64
C LYS A 14 2.17 38.08 18.81
N LEU A 15 1.32 38.43 17.83
CA LEU A 15 -0.10 38.10 17.88
C LEU A 15 -0.30 36.58 17.78
N LEU A 16 -1.12 36.00 18.67
CA LEU A 16 -1.38 34.55 18.71
C LEU A 16 -1.77 33.98 17.35
N LYS A 17 -2.64 34.67 16.60
CA LYS A 17 -3.06 34.29 15.25
C LYS A 17 -1.89 34.14 14.27
N ASN A 18 -0.87 34.99 14.37
CA ASN A 18 0.29 34.93 13.49
C ASN A 18 1.27 33.84 13.93
N ARG A 19 1.46 33.68 15.24
CA ARG A 19 2.23 32.56 15.80
C ARG A 19 1.65 31.22 15.39
N GLU A 20 0.32 31.07 15.40
CA GLU A 20 -0.36 29.86 14.93
C GLU A 20 -0.14 29.61 13.43
N LYS A 21 -0.15 30.65 12.59
CA LYS A 21 0.15 30.51 11.15
C LYS A 21 1.58 30.06 10.90
N VAL A 22 2.54 30.67 11.61
CA VAL A 22 3.95 30.29 11.55
C VAL A 22 4.13 28.85 12.00
N TRP A 23 3.56 28.48 13.15
CA TRP A 23 3.63 27.13 13.69
C TRP A 23 3.04 26.08 12.73
N LYS A 24 1.88 26.35 12.10
CA LYS A 24 1.31 25.45 11.10
C LYS A 24 2.24 25.25 9.90
N ARG A 25 2.89 26.32 9.46
CA ARG A 25 3.81 26.27 8.32
C ARG A 25 5.11 25.54 8.68
N GLU A 26 5.64 25.78 9.87
CA GLU A 26 6.77 25.02 10.42
C GLU A 26 6.44 23.54 10.55
N GLN A 27 5.25 23.20 11.04
CA GLN A 27 4.80 21.81 11.17
C GLN A 27 4.68 21.12 9.81
N GLN A 28 4.20 21.82 8.78
CA GLN A 28 4.17 21.30 7.40
C GLN A 28 5.59 21.06 6.89
N LEU A 29 6.50 22.02 7.04
CA LEU A 29 7.90 21.87 6.64
C LEU A 29 8.62 20.72 7.36
N LEU A 30 8.33 20.52 8.64
CA LEU A 30 8.86 19.38 9.41
C LEU A 30 8.31 18.04 8.90
N ALA A 31 7.04 17.99 8.48
CA ALA A 31 6.45 16.79 7.87
C ALA A 31 7.12 16.49 6.51
N ASP A 32 7.21 17.48 5.64
CA ASP A 32 7.87 17.36 4.33
C ASP A 32 9.34 16.92 4.48
N TYR A 33 10.06 17.53 5.44
CA TYR A 33 11.43 17.14 5.75
C TYR A 33 11.53 15.69 6.21
N LYS A 34 10.61 15.23 7.07
CA LYS A 34 10.59 13.84 7.54
C LYS A 34 10.33 12.85 6.39
N GLU A 35 9.41 13.16 5.50
CA GLU A 35 9.13 12.34 4.32
C GLU A 35 10.37 12.25 3.41
N GLU A 36 11.05 13.37 3.20
CA GLU A 36 12.27 13.38 2.39
C GLU A 36 13.43 12.61 3.05
N GLN A 37 13.57 12.68 4.37
CA GLN A 37 14.55 11.86 5.10
C GLN A 37 14.27 10.37 4.96
N GLN A 38 13.00 9.95 5.06
CA GLN A 38 12.62 8.56 4.83
C GLN A 38 12.94 8.11 3.40
N HIS A 39 12.69 8.96 2.40
CA HIS A 39 13.03 8.68 1.03
C HIS A 39 14.54 8.54 0.83
N LYS A 40 15.34 9.46 1.38
CA LYS A 40 16.82 9.40 1.34
C LYS A 40 17.36 8.14 1.98
N ALA A 41 16.85 7.76 3.15
CA ALA A 41 17.22 6.51 3.81
C ALA A 41 16.88 5.28 2.95
N GLY A 42 15.74 5.28 2.25
CA GLY A 42 15.38 4.22 1.31
C GLY A 42 16.34 4.11 0.12
N VAL A 43 16.78 5.24 -0.43
CA VAL A 43 17.76 5.29 -1.53
C VAL A 43 19.14 4.82 -1.06
N GLU A 44 19.58 5.24 0.12
CA GLU A 44 20.85 4.80 0.73
C GLU A 44 20.87 3.26 0.88
N GLN A 45 19.81 2.68 1.44
CA GLN A 45 19.68 1.23 1.58
C GLN A 45 19.70 0.50 0.23
N GLN A 46 19.08 1.07 -0.81
CA GLN A 46 19.15 0.51 -2.16
C GLN A 46 20.57 0.57 -2.72
N ARG A 47 21.30 1.66 -2.47
CA ARG A 47 22.69 1.84 -2.87
C ARG A 47 23.60 0.86 -2.16
N GLU A 48 23.50 0.72 -0.84
CA GLU A 48 24.27 -0.23 -0.03
C GLU A 48 24.06 -1.67 -0.50
N ARG A 49 22.80 -2.07 -0.74
CA ARG A 49 22.49 -3.40 -1.30
C ARG A 49 23.07 -3.59 -2.69
N GLY A 50 22.98 -2.57 -3.54
CA GLY A 50 23.58 -2.58 -4.88
C GLY A 50 25.10 -2.72 -4.84
N GLU A 51 25.77 -2.04 -3.90
CA GLU A 51 27.21 -2.13 -3.71
C GLU A 51 27.64 -3.51 -3.20
N LEU A 52 26.95 -4.06 -2.20
CA LEU A 52 27.20 -5.43 -1.72
C LEU A 52 27.03 -6.48 -2.84
N LEU A 53 25.99 -6.33 -3.67
CA LEU A 53 25.79 -7.18 -4.84
C LEU A 53 26.90 -6.99 -5.88
N SER A 54 27.33 -5.74 -6.11
CA SER A 54 28.44 -5.44 -7.02
C SER A 54 29.75 -6.09 -6.54
N LEU A 55 30.09 -5.94 -5.26
CA LEU A 55 31.25 -6.58 -4.63
C LEU A 55 31.19 -8.10 -4.73
N ARG A 56 30.03 -8.72 -4.45
CA ARG A 56 29.82 -10.17 -4.64
C ARG A 56 29.96 -10.59 -6.11
N SER A 57 29.53 -9.75 -7.04
CA SER A 57 29.57 -10.03 -8.49
C SER A 57 30.95 -9.83 -9.11
N LYS A 58 31.86 -9.04 -8.51
CA LYS A 58 33.23 -8.87 -9.02
C LYS A 58 34.03 -10.19 -9.11
N GLY A 59 33.55 -11.28 -8.48
CA GLY A 59 34.09 -12.64 -8.64
C GLY A 59 33.27 -13.60 -9.53
N LEU A 60 32.10 -13.20 -10.02
CA LEU A 60 31.18 -14.04 -10.80
C LEU A 60 30.65 -13.21 -11.98
N SER A 61 31.14 -13.51 -13.19
CA SER A 61 30.80 -12.87 -14.48
C SER A 61 29.40 -12.23 -14.50
N SER A 62 29.37 -10.93 -14.80
CA SER A 62 28.20 -10.04 -14.83
C SER A 62 26.88 -10.77 -15.12
N LYS A 63 26.07 -11.01 -14.08
CA LYS A 63 24.72 -11.55 -14.23
C LYS A 63 23.93 -10.57 -15.09
N SER A 64 23.58 -11.01 -16.29
CA SER A 64 22.92 -10.22 -17.33
C SER A 64 21.64 -9.54 -16.83
N ARG A 65 21.16 -8.54 -17.58
CA ARG A 65 19.88 -7.83 -17.34
C ARG A 65 18.66 -8.76 -17.27
N THR A 66 18.78 -9.98 -17.78
CA THR A 66 17.79 -11.07 -17.72
C THR A 66 18.01 -12.03 -16.54
N GLY A 67 18.89 -11.72 -15.60
CA GLY A 67 19.14 -12.53 -14.41
C GLY A 67 17.90 -12.72 -13.54
N TRP A 68 16.99 -11.75 -13.47
CA TRP A 68 15.70 -11.92 -12.78
C TRP A 68 14.80 -12.97 -13.46
N MET A 69 14.99 -13.20 -14.77
CA MET A 69 14.24 -14.19 -15.57
C MET A 69 14.88 -15.58 -15.52
N TYR A 70 16.21 -15.66 -15.40
CA TYR A 70 16.94 -16.93 -15.43
C TYR A 70 17.44 -17.42 -14.06
N ASN A 71 17.45 -16.58 -13.02
CA ASN A 71 17.62 -16.99 -11.61
C ASN A 71 16.29 -17.57 -11.06
N SER A 72 15.66 -18.48 -11.80
CA SER A 72 14.79 -19.47 -11.16
C SER A 72 15.68 -20.34 -10.26
N PRO A 73 15.23 -20.79 -9.07
CA PRO A 73 16.01 -21.66 -8.19
C PRO A 73 16.20 -23.04 -8.83
N LYS A 74 17.00 -23.11 -9.90
CA LYS A 74 17.37 -24.33 -10.62
C LYS A 74 18.43 -25.14 -9.87
N GLU A 75 18.95 -24.63 -8.76
CA GLU A 75 19.85 -25.39 -7.89
C GLU A 75 19.10 -26.42 -7.02
N ALA A 76 17.76 -26.38 -7.00
CA ALA A 76 16.91 -27.48 -6.54
C ALA A 76 16.52 -28.46 -7.67
N GLY A 77 17.21 -28.39 -8.81
CA GLY A 77 16.80 -29.01 -10.08
C GLY A 77 17.33 -30.41 -10.35
N ASP A 78 18.28 -30.93 -9.58
CA ASP A 78 18.88 -32.25 -9.88
C ASP A 78 18.03 -33.43 -9.40
N GLN A 79 17.15 -33.19 -8.42
CA GLN A 79 16.23 -34.23 -7.92
C GLN A 79 14.95 -34.31 -8.75
N ASN A 80 14.53 -33.19 -9.36
CA ASN A 80 13.32 -33.14 -10.17
C ASN A 80 13.58 -33.56 -11.62
N SER A 81 14.75 -33.23 -12.19
CA SER A 81 15.11 -33.63 -13.56
C SER A 81 15.20 -35.16 -13.70
N ASP A 82 15.84 -35.85 -12.76
CA ASP A 82 16.05 -37.31 -12.80
C ASP A 82 14.73 -38.10 -12.70
N VAL A 83 13.72 -37.51 -12.05
CA VAL A 83 12.35 -38.03 -11.95
C VAL A 83 11.57 -37.78 -13.23
N LEU A 84 11.68 -36.60 -13.84
CA LEU A 84 11.05 -36.28 -15.12
C LEU A 84 11.68 -37.01 -16.31
N LEU A 85 12.98 -37.34 -16.25
CA LEU A 85 13.71 -38.13 -17.25
C LEU A 85 13.58 -39.64 -17.03
N GLY A 86 12.80 -40.09 -16.05
CA GLY A 86 12.48 -41.51 -15.82
C GLY A 86 13.66 -42.36 -15.35
N LYS A 87 14.80 -41.75 -14.99
CA LYS A 87 15.99 -42.43 -14.49
C LYS A 87 15.80 -42.98 -13.08
N LYS A 88 14.90 -42.39 -12.29
CA LYS A 88 14.52 -42.86 -10.95
C LYS A 88 13.03 -43.18 -10.88
N LYS A 89 12.69 -44.41 -10.49
CA LYS A 89 11.31 -44.83 -10.27
C LYS A 89 10.72 -44.04 -9.09
N ILE A 90 9.60 -43.36 -9.32
CA ILE A 90 8.85 -42.64 -8.30
C ILE A 90 8.19 -43.67 -7.39
N SER A 91 8.83 -44.02 -6.28
CA SER A 91 8.16 -44.77 -5.22
C SER A 91 7.08 -43.88 -4.60
N SER A 92 5.88 -44.42 -4.38
CA SER A 92 4.78 -43.74 -3.67
C SER A 92 5.18 -43.20 -2.30
N ASN A 93 6.27 -43.70 -1.71
CA ASN A 93 6.86 -43.22 -0.46
C ASN A 93 7.78 -41.98 -0.62
N ALA A 94 7.99 -41.49 -1.84
CA ALA A 94 8.73 -40.24 -2.12
C ALA A 94 7.81 -39.02 -2.25
N ILE A 95 6.51 -39.24 -2.48
CA ILE A 95 5.49 -38.18 -2.55
C ILE A 95 4.79 -37.99 -1.20
N ALA A 96 4.75 -39.02 -0.36
CA ALA A 96 4.36 -38.86 1.04
C ALA A 96 5.55 -38.26 1.81
N PRO A 97 5.38 -37.15 2.56
CA PRO A 97 6.44 -36.64 3.41
C PRO A 97 6.74 -37.71 4.46
N LYS A 98 7.89 -38.39 4.32
CA LYS A 98 8.45 -39.19 5.41
C LYS A 98 8.74 -38.22 6.55
N LYS A 99 7.83 -38.21 7.53
CA LYS A 99 8.00 -37.55 8.82
C LYS A 99 9.07 -38.30 9.61
N GLU A 100 10.33 -38.15 9.23
CA GLU A 100 11.37 -38.23 10.23
C GLU A 100 11.37 -36.88 10.93
N ALA A 101 10.69 -36.84 12.09
CA ALA A 101 10.61 -35.66 12.92
C ALA A 101 12.04 -35.28 13.32
N SER A 102 12.58 -34.30 12.61
CA SER A 102 13.86 -33.69 12.94
C SER A 102 13.75 -33.12 14.37
N ARG A 103 14.88 -33.00 15.08
CA ARG A 103 14.92 -32.30 16.38
C ARG A 103 14.26 -30.92 16.29
N PHE A 104 14.37 -30.27 15.13
CA PHE A 104 13.69 -29.02 14.80
C PHE A 104 12.18 -29.17 14.73
N ASP A 105 11.63 -30.21 14.10
CA ASP A 105 10.17 -30.44 14.08
C ASP A 105 9.60 -30.71 15.48
N LYS A 106 10.37 -31.34 16.37
CA LYS A 106 9.96 -31.52 17.78
C LYS A 106 9.99 -30.20 18.55
N VAL A 107 10.98 -29.34 18.31
CA VAL A 107 11.05 -27.99 18.89
C VAL A 107 9.91 -27.11 18.34
N VAL A 108 9.68 -27.10 17.03
CA VAL A 108 8.60 -26.33 16.39
C VAL A 108 7.22 -26.82 16.83
N LYS A 109 7.05 -28.13 17.04
CA LYS A 109 5.77 -28.67 17.55
C LYS A 109 5.59 -28.41 19.04
N ALA A 110 6.68 -28.35 19.82
CA ALA A 110 6.64 -27.92 21.21
C ALA A 110 6.35 -26.42 21.33
N THR A 111 6.95 -25.56 20.50
CA THR A 111 6.67 -24.12 20.48
C THR A 111 5.27 -23.82 19.96
N ALA A 112 4.80 -24.50 18.91
CA ALA A 112 3.43 -24.35 18.41
C ALA A 112 2.36 -24.86 19.40
N ALA A 113 2.70 -25.84 20.25
CA ALA A 113 1.83 -26.28 21.33
C ALA A 113 1.82 -25.28 22.51
N VAL A 114 2.97 -24.64 22.79
CA VAL A 114 3.11 -23.57 23.77
C VAL A 114 2.38 -22.29 23.29
N GLU A 115 2.50 -21.91 22.03
CA GLU A 115 1.77 -20.78 21.42
C GLU A 115 0.24 -20.98 21.47
N LYS A 116 -0.24 -22.21 21.26
CA LYS A 116 -1.67 -22.52 21.42
C LYS A 116 -2.17 -22.50 22.86
N ALA A 117 -1.29 -22.73 23.85
CA ALA A 117 -1.63 -22.60 25.26
C ALA A 117 -1.59 -21.14 25.74
N HIS A 118 -0.86 -20.25 25.06
CA HIS A 118 -0.80 -18.81 25.37
C HIS A 118 -1.82 -17.95 24.62
N MET A 119 -2.65 -18.53 23.73
CA MET A 119 -3.75 -17.83 23.05
C MET A 119 -4.95 -17.49 23.96
N SER A 120 -4.85 -17.71 25.26
CA SER A 120 -5.84 -17.29 26.25
C SER A 120 -5.18 -16.51 27.37
N THR A 121 -4.69 -15.31 27.06
CA THR A 121 -4.82 -14.07 27.86
C THR A 121 -3.82 -13.05 27.32
N ASP A 122 -4.35 -11.91 26.87
CA ASP A 122 -3.63 -10.66 26.68
C ASP A 122 -2.77 -10.53 25.41
N ASP A 123 -3.46 -10.37 24.29
CA ASP A 123 -2.91 -10.15 22.94
C ASP A 123 -2.73 -8.65 22.65
N THR A 124 -2.31 -7.87 23.66
CA THR A 124 -1.97 -6.45 23.51
C THR A 124 -0.55 -6.33 22.98
N LEU A 125 -0.42 -6.35 21.65
CA LEU A 125 0.79 -5.85 21.01
C LEU A 125 1.05 -4.43 21.50
N ASP A 126 2.24 -4.17 22.03
CA ASP A 126 2.65 -2.85 22.48
C ASP A 126 2.48 -1.82 21.35
N LYS A 127 1.90 -0.66 21.67
CA LYS A 127 1.64 0.41 20.68
C LYS A 127 2.90 0.95 19.99
N ASN A 128 4.07 0.62 20.52
CA ASN A 128 5.37 1.03 20.00
C ASN A 128 6.03 -0.03 19.09
N ASP A 129 5.42 -1.21 18.93
CA ASP A 129 5.92 -2.26 18.03
C ASP A 129 5.50 -1.95 16.57
N PRO A 130 6.42 -1.98 15.58
CA PRO A 130 6.06 -1.88 14.16
C PRO A 130 4.97 -2.88 13.72
N LEU A 131 4.88 -4.07 14.33
CA LEU A 131 3.85 -5.07 14.01
C LEU A 131 2.44 -4.64 14.43
N TYR A 132 2.30 -3.77 15.43
CA TYR A 132 1.00 -3.23 15.85
C TYR A 132 0.31 -2.45 14.72
N THR A 133 1.09 -1.70 13.93
CA THR A 133 0.58 -0.92 12.80
C THR A 133 -0.01 -1.81 11.70
N ILE A 134 0.61 -2.95 11.44
CA ILE A 134 0.16 -3.94 10.45
C ILE A 134 -1.12 -4.61 10.94
N LYS A 135 -1.17 -5.05 12.21
CA LYS A 135 -2.38 -5.67 12.79
C LYS A 135 -3.57 -4.70 12.80
N LEU A 136 -3.32 -3.42 13.10
CA LEU A 136 -4.35 -2.37 13.06
C LEU A 136 -4.87 -2.14 11.63
N GLN A 137 -3.98 -2.13 10.64
CA GLN A 137 -4.36 -2.01 9.23
C GLN A 137 -5.20 -3.20 8.77
N GLU A 138 -4.80 -4.42 9.13
CA GLU A 138 -5.56 -5.64 8.83
C GLU A 138 -6.97 -5.61 9.44
N GLN A 139 -7.10 -5.16 10.69
CA GLN A 139 -8.41 -5.00 11.34
C GLN A 139 -9.28 -3.99 10.61
N LYS A 140 -8.73 -2.82 10.26
CA LYS A 140 -9.45 -1.79 9.48
C LYS A 140 -9.91 -2.32 8.13
N ASP A 141 -9.08 -3.09 7.43
CA ASP A 141 -9.44 -3.62 6.12
C ASP A 141 -10.49 -4.74 6.22
N LYS A 142 -10.43 -5.57 7.26
CA LYS A 142 -11.50 -6.53 7.59
C LYS A 142 -12.84 -5.83 7.85
N GLU A 143 -12.84 -4.74 8.63
CA GLU A 143 -14.04 -3.95 8.91
C GLU A 143 -14.61 -3.29 7.64
N LYS A 144 -13.74 -2.71 6.80
CA LYS A 144 -14.17 -2.16 5.50
C LYS A 144 -14.81 -3.23 4.63
N MET A 145 -14.20 -4.41 4.53
CA MET A 145 -14.75 -5.53 3.76
C MET A 145 -16.10 -6.00 4.32
N ALA A 146 -16.24 -6.07 5.65
CA ALA A 146 -17.52 -6.39 6.29
C ALA A 146 -18.60 -5.33 6.01
N LYS A 147 -18.23 -4.03 6.07
CA LYS A 147 -19.13 -2.93 5.74
C LYS A 147 -19.56 -2.95 4.27
N LEU A 148 -18.62 -3.19 3.35
CA LEU A 148 -18.90 -3.34 1.93
C LEU A 148 -19.81 -4.55 1.67
N ALA A 149 -19.58 -5.68 2.33
CA ALA A 149 -20.44 -6.85 2.24
C ALA A 149 -21.86 -6.54 2.76
N LYS A 150 -22.00 -5.81 3.87
CA LYS A 150 -23.30 -5.37 4.41
C LYS A 150 -24.02 -4.43 3.44
N LEU A 151 -23.32 -3.46 2.85
CA LEU A 151 -23.88 -2.56 1.85
C LEU A 151 -24.32 -3.30 0.59
N LYS A 152 -23.53 -4.28 0.13
CA LYS A 152 -23.89 -5.13 -1.01
C LYS A 152 -25.18 -5.91 -0.73
N ARG A 153 -25.31 -6.51 0.46
CA ARG A 153 -26.53 -7.20 0.89
C ARG A 153 -27.75 -6.27 0.93
N LEU A 154 -27.59 -5.07 1.48
CA LEU A 154 -28.69 -4.09 1.55
C LEU A 154 -29.13 -3.63 0.16
N LYS A 155 -28.17 -3.38 -0.74
CA LYS A 155 -28.43 -3.01 -2.13
C LYS A 155 -29.16 -4.12 -2.88
N GLU A 156 -28.77 -5.37 -2.67
CA GLU A 156 -29.41 -6.53 -3.29
C GLU A 156 -30.86 -6.70 -2.81
N GLN A 157 -31.11 -6.53 -1.50
CA GLN A 157 -32.46 -6.53 -0.94
C GLN A 157 -33.34 -5.39 -1.51
N SER A 158 -32.79 -4.17 -1.62
CA SER A 158 -33.50 -3.02 -2.21
C SER A 158 -33.76 -3.16 -3.72
N SER A 159 -32.83 -3.78 -4.47
CA SER A 159 -33.05 -4.07 -5.89
C SER A 159 -34.15 -5.12 -6.12
N ARG A 160 -34.30 -6.08 -5.21
CA ARG A 160 -35.38 -7.07 -5.26
C ARG A 160 -36.75 -6.45 -4.95
N SER A 161 -36.81 -5.47 -4.04
CA SER A 161 -38.08 -4.81 -3.69
C SER A 161 -38.52 -3.72 -4.68
N SER A 162 -37.60 -3.14 -5.46
CA SER A 162 -37.89 -2.09 -6.46
C SER A 162 -38.19 -2.61 -7.87
N SER A 163 -37.94 -3.89 -8.14
CA SER A 163 -38.24 -4.53 -9.44
C SER A 163 -39.72 -4.89 -9.63
N SER A 164 -40.60 -4.61 -8.66
CA SER A 164 -42.04 -4.92 -8.72
C SER A 164 -42.93 -3.76 -9.18
N HIS A 165 -42.38 -2.63 -9.63
CA HIS A 165 -43.16 -1.51 -10.18
C HIS A 165 -43.00 -1.39 -11.70
N PRO A 166 -44.07 -1.53 -12.51
CA PRO A 166 -43.99 -1.35 -13.95
C PRO A 166 -43.76 0.14 -14.27
N ARG A 167 -42.61 0.45 -14.89
CA ARG A 167 -42.27 1.82 -15.30
C ARG A 167 -43.07 2.20 -16.55
N HIS A 168 -44.00 3.13 -16.38
CA HIS A 168 -44.65 3.84 -17.49
C HIS A 168 -43.58 4.67 -18.24
N ARG A 169 -43.34 4.36 -19.52
CA ARG A 169 -42.44 5.11 -20.40
C ARG A 169 -43.19 6.33 -20.94
N GLU A 170 -42.92 7.52 -20.40
CA GLU A 170 -43.28 8.77 -21.07
C GLU A 170 -42.27 9.10 -22.17
N ARG A 171 -42.82 9.53 -23.30
CA ARG A 171 -42.14 9.81 -24.56
C ARG A 171 -42.48 11.24 -24.95
N ASP A 172 -41.63 12.19 -24.57
CA ASP A 172 -41.68 13.57 -25.06
C ASP A 172 -40.33 13.91 -25.72
N ARG A 173 -40.21 13.95 -27.06
CA ARG A 173 -40.68 14.95 -28.06
C ARG A 173 -40.06 16.35 -27.87
N HIS A 174 -39.04 16.60 -28.72
CA HIS A 174 -38.66 17.88 -29.36
C HIS A 174 -38.27 19.06 -28.42
N HIS A 175 -37.28 19.92 -28.71
CA HIS A 175 -37.17 20.77 -29.89
C HIS A 175 -35.73 21.26 -30.14
N ARG A 176 -35.47 21.47 -31.43
CA ARG A 176 -34.37 22.24 -32.01
C ARG A 176 -34.38 23.68 -31.49
N SER A 177 -33.21 24.25 -31.22
CA SER A 177 -32.99 25.68 -31.48
C SER A 177 -31.56 25.89 -32.00
N SER A 178 -31.53 26.34 -33.24
CA SER A 178 -30.36 26.84 -33.96
C SER A 178 -30.18 28.34 -33.66
N LYS A 179 -29.04 28.87 -34.12
CA LYS A 179 -28.79 30.29 -34.47
C LYS A 179 -28.23 31.20 -33.36
N SER A 180 -26.96 31.59 -33.49
CA SER A 180 -26.62 32.98 -33.86
C SER A 180 -25.13 33.12 -34.20
N HIS A 181 -24.86 33.52 -35.44
CA HIS A 181 -23.65 34.18 -35.91
C HIS A 181 -23.41 35.52 -35.18
N ARG A 182 -22.14 35.91 -35.04
CA ARG A 182 -21.58 37.28 -35.09
C ARG A 182 -20.06 37.11 -35.06
N ASP A 183 -19.37 37.07 -36.20
CA ASP A 183 -18.94 38.18 -37.05
C ASP A 183 -18.23 39.35 -36.34
N THR A 184 -16.94 39.48 -36.70
CA THR A 184 -16.16 40.71 -36.99
C THR A 184 -15.64 41.62 -35.87
N HIS A 185 -14.30 41.68 -35.75
CA HIS A 185 -13.39 42.86 -35.87
C HIS A 185 -11.98 42.41 -35.42
N SER A 186 -10.93 42.29 -36.26
CA SER A 186 -10.22 43.29 -37.09
C SER A 186 -9.83 44.58 -36.38
N ARG A 187 -8.60 44.63 -35.82
CA ARG A 187 -7.56 45.70 -35.91
C ARG A 187 -6.47 45.47 -34.85
N HIS A 188 -5.19 45.32 -35.25
CA HIS A 188 -4.15 46.38 -35.25
C HIS A 188 -3.83 46.92 -33.83
N LYS A 189 -2.61 47.22 -33.37
CA LYS A 189 -1.23 47.32 -33.92
C LYS A 189 -0.38 47.94 -32.78
N GLY A 190 0.93 47.68 -32.73
CA GLY A 190 1.92 48.55 -32.07
C GLY A 190 2.23 48.19 -30.60
N GLN A 191 3.44 47.72 -30.30
CA GLN A 191 4.66 48.50 -29.99
C GLN A 191 4.61 49.21 -28.61
N ASN A 192 5.34 48.67 -27.64
CA ASN A 192 6.66 49.14 -27.23
C ASN A 192 7.34 48.08 -26.34
#